data_AF-A0A7M4ADQ1-F1
#
_entry.id   AF-A0A7M4ADQ1-F1
#
_cell.length_a   1.000
_cell.length_b   1.000
_cell.length_c   1.000
_cell.angle_alpha   90.00
_cell.angle_beta   90.00
_cell.angle_gamma   90.00
#
_symmetry.space_group_name_H-M   'P 1'
#
loop_
_entity.id
_entity.type
_entity.pdbx_description
1 polymer ?
#
loop_
_entity_poly.entity_id
_entity_poly.type
_entity_poly.pdbx_seq_one_letter_code
_entity_poly.pdbx_strand_id
1 'polypeptide(L)'
;GTPWTTGKGVDNSKIAPELMWSTNALRWFIVVGWIIYPIGYLFSPEVGILENVNQEQMAVLYNIADMINKIGFGVVAWMGAKKATEMMA
;
A
#
# COMPACT_ATOMS: atom_id res chain seq x y z
N GLY A 1 -9.25 -14.49 9.96
CA GLY A 1 -8.24 -13.49 10.33
C GLY A 1 -8.56 -12.18 9.64
N THR A 2 -7.59 -11.28 9.53
CA THR A 2 -7.79 -9.91 9.03
C THR A 2 -7.38 -9.78 7.56
N PRO A 3 -7.86 -8.77 6.81
CA PRO A 3 -7.39 -8.52 5.44
C PRO A 3 -5.85 -8.40 5.30
N TRP A 4 -5.17 -7.94 6.37
CA TRP A 4 -3.70 -7.77 6.43
C TRP A 4 -2.91 -9.03 6.86
N THR A 5 -3.57 -10.14 7.20
CA THR A 5 -2.91 -11.39 7.61
C THR A 5 -3.50 -12.65 6.97
N THR A 6 -4.79 -12.63 6.63
CA THR A 6 -5.53 -13.70 5.95
C THR A 6 -6.54 -13.06 5.00
N GLY A 7 -6.06 -12.60 3.83
CA GLY A 7 -6.92 -12.02 2.82
C GLY A 7 -7.99 -13.02 2.35
N LYS A 8 -9.23 -12.55 2.17
CA LYS A 8 -10.31 -13.40 1.66
C LYS A 8 -9.92 -13.95 0.28
N GLY A 9 -9.97 -15.27 0.12
CA GLY A 9 -9.59 -15.94 -1.12
C GLY A 9 -8.08 -16.17 -1.31
N VAL A 10 -7.24 -15.82 -0.32
CA VAL A 10 -5.81 -16.13 -0.34
C VAL A 10 -5.53 -17.34 0.55
N ASP A 11 -4.98 -18.40 -0.06
CA ASP A 11 -4.50 -19.57 0.66
C ASP A 11 -3.08 -19.32 1.16
N ASN A 12 -2.95 -18.98 2.44
CA ASN A 12 -1.64 -18.69 3.05
C ASN A 12 -0.71 -19.90 3.08
N SER A 13 -1.21 -21.14 2.98
CA SER A 13 -0.36 -22.34 2.96
C SER A 13 0.49 -22.44 1.69
N LYS A 14 0.10 -21.72 0.64
CA LYS A 14 0.85 -21.63 -0.64
C LYS A 14 1.90 -20.52 -0.65
N ILE A 15 2.00 -19.72 0.40
CA ILE A 15 3.01 -18.67 0.53
C ILE A 15 4.21 -19.29 1.24
N ALA A 16 5.37 -19.25 0.59
CA ALA A 16 6.61 -19.74 1.19
C ALA A 16 6.91 -19.00 2.51
N PRO A 17 7.37 -19.69 3.57
CA PRO A 17 7.56 -19.09 4.90
C PRO A 17 8.40 -17.81 4.89
N GLU A 18 9.45 -17.78 4.08
CA GLU A 18 10.37 -16.66 3.90
C GLU A 18 9.72 -15.42 3.28
N LEU A 19 8.64 -15.58 2.51
CA LEU A 19 7.88 -14.50 1.87
C LEU A 19 6.69 -14.01 2.72
N MET A 20 6.38 -14.67 3.84
CA MET A 20 5.20 -14.34 4.63
C MET A 20 5.26 -12.90 5.19
N TRP A 21 6.45 -12.46 5.61
CA TRP A 21 6.64 -11.11 6.14
C TRP A 21 6.33 -10.03 5.09
N SER A 22 6.96 -10.11 3.91
CA SER A 22 6.76 -9.12 2.85
C SER A 22 5.34 -9.18 2.34
N THR A 23 4.75 -10.37 2.23
CA THR A 23 3.33 -10.52 1.82
C THR A 23 2.38 -9.81 2.79
N ASN A 24 2.57 -9.97 4.11
CA ASN A 24 1.76 -9.26 5.09
C ASN A 24 1.98 -7.75 5.05
N ALA A 25 3.22 -7.30 4.86
CA ALA A 25 3.51 -5.89 4.68
C ALA A 25 2.82 -5.31 3.42
N LEU A 26 2.87 -6.00 2.28
CA LEU A 26 2.20 -5.56 1.04
C LEU A 26 0.67 -5.54 1.18
N ARG A 27 0.07 -6.44 1.97
CA ARG A 27 -1.37 -6.36 2.30
C ARG A 27 -1.71 -5.07 3.05
N TRP A 28 -0.84 -4.61 3.94
CA TRP A 28 -1.02 -3.32 4.62
C TRP A 28 -0.98 -2.14 3.64
N PHE A 29 -0.11 -2.17 2.62
CA PHE A 29 -0.15 -1.15 1.56
C PHE A 29 -1.49 -1.12 0.83
N ILE A 30 -2.07 -2.29 0.51
CA ILE A 30 -3.37 -2.36 -0.17
C ILE A 30 -4.50 -1.84 0.72
N VAL A 31 -4.52 -2.19 2.01
CA VAL A 31 -5.63 -1.84 2.90
C VAL A 31 -5.52 -0.41 3.42
N VAL A 32 -4.34 0.02 3.88
CA VAL A 32 -4.13 1.33 4.52
C VAL A 32 -3.52 2.32 3.54
N GLY A 33 -2.55 1.91 2.74
CA GLY A 33 -1.90 2.79 1.78
C GLY A 33 -2.88 3.36 0.76
N TRP A 34 -3.90 2.59 0.34
CA TRP A 34 -4.90 3.06 -0.61
C TRP A 34 -5.89 4.07 -0.05
N ILE A 35 -6.14 4.09 1.27
CA ILE A 35 -7.05 5.05 1.92
C ILE A 35 -6.60 6.51 1.72
N ILE A 36 -5.30 6.72 1.48
CA ILE A 36 -4.74 8.05 1.23
C ILE A 36 -5.34 8.67 -0.04
N TYR A 37 -5.71 7.86 -1.05
CA TYR A 37 -6.30 8.38 -2.30
C TYR A 37 -7.71 8.96 -2.10
N PRO A 38 -8.68 8.27 -1.48
CA PRO A 38 -9.96 8.87 -1.10
C PRO A 38 -9.81 10.11 -0.22
N ILE A 39 -8.85 10.13 0.72
CA ILE A 39 -8.59 11.31 1.55
C ILE A 39 -8.12 12.48 0.68
N GLY A 40 -7.16 12.25 -0.22
CA GLY A 40 -6.70 13.26 -1.18
C GLY A 40 -7.83 13.79 -2.06
N TYR A 41 -8.75 12.92 -2.48
CA TYR A 41 -9.92 13.31 -3.26
C TYR A 41 -10.87 14.26 -2.52
N LEU A 42 -10.96 14.19 -1.18
CA LEU A 42 -11.75 15.15 -0.39
C LEU A 42 -11.22 16.60 -0.50
N PHE A 43 -9.95 16.78 -0.87
CA PHE A 43 -9.33 18.08 -1.14
C PHE A 43 -9.52 18.55 -2.58
N SER A 44 -10.23 17.79 -3.42
CA SER A 44 -10.62 18.27 -4.74
C SER A 44 -11.65 19.39 -4.60
N PRO A 45 -11.41 20.57 -5.20
CA PRO A 45 -12.40 21.64 -5.24
C PRO A 45 -13.73 21.21 -5.89
N GLU A 46 -13.69 20.22 -6.78
CA GLU A 46 -14.87 19.69 -7.48
C GLU A 46 -15.80 18.89 -6.56
N VAL A 47 -15.25 18.30 -5.51
CA VAL A 47 -16.01 17.47 -4.57
C VAL A 47 -16.85 18.33 -3.63
N GLY A 48 -16.41 19.57 -3.35
CA GLY A 48 -17.19 20.55 -2.60
C GLY A 48 -17.48 20.18 -1.13
N ILE A 49 -16.78 19.19 -0.57
CA ILE A 49 -16.97 18.74 0.82
C ILE A 49 -16.17 19.60 1.81
N LEU A 50 -14.95 20.01 1.42
CA LEU A 50 -14.07 20.85 2.24
C LEU A 50 -14.03 22.27 1.69
N GLU A 51 -14.11 23.26 2.57
CA GLU A 51 -13.93 24.67 2.21
C GLU A 51 -12.44 25.02 2.11
N ASN A 52 -12.10 26.00 1.27
CA ASN A 52 -10.73 26.54 1.10
C ASN A 52 -9.67 25.52 0.64
N VAL A 53 -10.07 24.43 -0.02
CA VAL A 53 -9.13 23.48 -0.65
C VAL A 53 -8.84 23.87 -2.10
N ASN A 54 -7.63 23.56 -2.58
CA ASN A 54 -7.22 23.82 -3.97
C ASN A 54 -6.60 22.59 -4.65
N GLN A 55 -6.44 22.66 -5.99
CA GLN A 55 -5.89 21.55 -6.76
C GLN A 55 -4.41 21.25 -6.43
N GLU A 56 -3.63 22.23 -5.99
CA GLU A 56 -2.22 22.01 -5.63
C GLU A 56 -2.09 21.16 -4.37
N GLN A 57 -2.92 21.41 -3.34
CA GLN A 57 -2.97 20.59 -2.12
C GLN A 57 -3.36 19.15 -2.43
N MET A 58 -4.36 18.96 -3.30
CA MET A 58 -4.74 17.65 -3.80
C MET A 58 -3.54 16.97 -4.48
N ALA A 59 -2.86 17.66 -5.40
CA ALA A 59 -1.70 17.12 -6.12
C ALA A 59 -0.56 16.69 -5.17
N VAL A 60 -0.28 17.46 -4.12
CA VAL A 60 0.71 17.09 -3.09
C VAL A 60 0.30 15.80 -2.38
N LEU A 61 -0.96 15.68 -1.95
CA LEU A 61 -1.46 14.48 -1.27
C LEU A 61 -1.39 13.24 -2.17
N TYR A 62 -1.77 13.37 -3.45
CA TYR A 62 -1.66 12.26 -4.42
C TYR A 62 -0.21 11.86 -4.68
N ASN A 63 0.72 12.80 -4.76
CA ASN A 63 2.15 12.48 -4.90
C ASN A 63 2.70 11.73 -3.68
N ILE A 64 2.30 12.13 -2.47
CA ILE A 64 2.66 11.40 -1.23
C ILE A 64 2.07 10.00 -1.25
N ALA A 65 0.79 9.86 -1.64
CA ALA A 65 0.12 8.56 -1.78
C ALA A 65 0.86 7.66 -2.78
N ASP A 66 1.30 8.22 -3.90
CA ASP A 66 2.06 7.52 -4.93
C ASP A 66 3.45 7.11 -4.45
N MET A 67 4.16 7.97 -3.74
CA MET A 67 5.46 7.62 -3.16
C MET A 67 5.33 6.43 -2.20
N ILE A 68 4.30 6.41 -1.35
CA ILE A 68 4.03 5.29 -0.44
C ILE A 68 3.65 4.04 -1.24
N ASN A 69 2.61 4.11 -2.07
CA ASN A 69 2.01 2.93 -2.71
C ASN A 69 2.78 2.38 -3.92
N LYS A 70 3.68 3.16 -4.53
CA LYS A 70 4.48 2.72 -5.67
C LYS A 70 5.91 2.44 -5.25
N ILE A 71 6.60 3.44 -4.68
CA ILE A 71 8.01 3.30 -4.29
C ILE A 71 8.12 2.41 -3.04
N GLY A 72 7.39 2.74 -1.98
CA GLY A 72 7.40 1.94 -0.74
C GLY A 72 6.98 0.49 -0.97
N PHE A 73 5.90 0.28 -1.73
CA PHE A 73 5.44 -1.05 -2.12
C PHE A 73 6.53 -1.83 -2.88
N GLY A 74 7.13 -1.22 -3.90
CA GLY A 74 8.20 -1.84 -4.69
C GLY A 74 9.42 -2.20 -3.85
N VAL A 75 9.84 -1.33 -2.93
CA VAL A 75 10.97 -1.56 -2.02
C VAL A 75 10.69 -2.75 -1.09
N VAL A 76 9.49 -2.87 -0.52
CA VAL A 76 9.11 -4.02 0.33
C VAL A 76 9.06 -5.32 -0.46
N ALA A 77 8.51 -5.30 -1.67
CA ALA A 77 8.49 -6.47 -2.55
C ALA A 77 9.92 -6.93 -2.88
N TRP A 78 10.80 -5.98 -3.22
CA TRP A 78 12.21 -6.27 -3.50
C TRP A 78 12.96 -6.81 -2.28
N MET A 79 12.79 -6.22 -1.09
CA MET A 79 13.41 -6.73 0.14
C MET A 79 12.93 -8.16 0.46
N GLY A 80 11.64 -8.44 0.27
CA GLY A 80 11.08 -9.78 0.42
C GLY A 80 11.73 -10.80 -0.54
N ALA A 81 11.84 -10.43 -1.82
CA ALA A 81 12.48 -11.27 -2.83
C ALA A 81 13.97 -11.50 -2.51
N LYS A 82 14.71 -10.45 -2.16
CA LYS A 82 16.14 -10.55 -1.80
C LYS A 82 16.36 -11.49 -0.61
N LYS A 83 15.57 -11.32 0.46
CA LYS A 83 15.65 -12.20 1.64
C LYS A 83 15.33 -13.65 1.29
N ALA A 84 14.32 -13.89 0.44
CA ALA A 84 13.97 -15.25 0.01
C ALA A 84 15.11 -15.89 -0.79
N THR A 85 15.74 -15.15 -1.71
CA THR A 85 16.91 -15.62 -2.46
C THR A 85 18.08 -15.97 -1.53
N GLU A 86 18.37 -15.15 -0.53
CA GLU A 86 19.44 -15.41 0.46
C GLU A 86 19.20 -16.66 1.30
N MET A 87 17.94 -17.05 1.53
CA MET A 87 17.59 -18.27 2.27
C MET A 87 17.66 -19.55 1.42
N MET A 88 17.70 -19.42 0.09
CA MET A 88 17.82 -20.54 -0.85
C MET A 88 19.27 -20.83 -1.26
N ALA A 89 20.20 -19.93 -0.94
CA ALA A 89 21.64 -20.06 -1.19
C ALA A 89 22.33 -20.83 -0.06
#